data_AF-Q99L10-F1
#
_entry.id   AF-Q99L10-F1
#
_cell.length_a   1.000
_cell.length_b   1.000
_cell.length_c   1.000
_cell.angle_alpha   90.00
_cell.angle_beta   90.00
_cell.angle_gamma   90.00
#
_symmetry.space_group_name_H-M   'P 1'
#
loop_
_entity.id
_entity.type
_entity.pdbx_description
1 polymer ?
#
loop_
_entity_poly.entity_id
_entity_poly.type
_entity_poly.pdbx_seq_one_letter_code
_entity_poly.pdbx_strand_id
1 'polypeptide(L)'
;QTLDFLLQTQDGDGMKKMTVVDGGSGSIVWSYSIPCHMKETPTTSAITSDQKSVFLFWAEALTAASLSSDDSSGAEPPGLYHLYLLHPAFPSILLDLSNTTGIVTASEVGINDIWKDAFYVTRTTGMSPEGHPTSLVVSKLSLRWALMEGQMVQLKETTPKIGRGELRRFLSRIKFVDSPYQI
;
A
#
# COMPACT_ATOMS: atom_id res chain seq x y z
N GLN A 1 19.39 -3.57 13.48
CA GLN A 1 18.66 -4.19 12.35
C GLN A 1 18.39 -3.10 11.34
N THR A 2 18.69 -3.32 10.06
CA THR A 2 18.45 -2.31 9.02
C THR A 2 17.02 -2.45 8.52
N LEU A 3 16.35 -1.33 8.28
CA LEU A 3 14.98 -1.32 7.78
C LEU A 3 14.96 -1.67 6.30
N ASP A 4 14.03 -2.54 5.93
CA ASP A 4 13.67 -2.78 4.54
C ASP A 4 12.91 -1.57 4.00
N PHE A 5 13.02 -1.29 2.71
CA PHE A 5 12.40 -0.11 2.10
C PHE A 5 11.70 -0.45 0.80
N LEU A 6 10.61 0.27 0.54
CA LEU A 6 9.84 0.19 -0.69
C LEU A 6 10.33 1.27 -1.67
N LEU A 7 10.72 0.86 -2.86
CA LEU A 7 11.02 1.73 -3.99
C LEU A 7 9.87 1.71 -4.98
N GLN A 8 9.60 2.86 -5.57
CA GLN A 8 8.66 3.01 -6.67
C GLN A 8 9.39 3.53 -7.90
N THR A 9 9.17 2.88 -9.03
CA THR A 9 9.74 3.29 -10.33
C THR A 9 8.67 3.25 -11.40
N GLN A 10 8.79 4.08 -12.43
CA GLN A 10 7.89 4.03 -13.58
C GLN A 10 8.19 2.77 -14.41
N ASP A 11 7.16 2.06 -14.86
CA ASP A 11 7.29 0.80 -15.61
C ASP A 11 6.36 0.74 -16.82
N GLY A 12 6.52 1.71 -17.73
CA GLY A 12 5.62 1.93 -18.87
C GLY A 12 4.58 3.00 -18.58
N ASP A 13 3.76 3.33 -19.58
CA ASP A 13 2.71 4.35 -19.42
C ASP A 13 1.63 3.86 -18.45
N GLY A 14 1.26 4.71 -17.48
CA GLY A 14 0.26 4.37 -16.47
C GLY A 14 0.63 3.26 -15.48
N MET A 15 1.84 2.71 -15.53
CA MET A 15 2.27 1.58 -14.71
C MET A 15 3.43 1.95 -13.79
N LYS A 16 3.37 1.50 -12.54
CA LYS A 16 4.46 1.63 -11.56
C LYS A 16 4.96 0.28 -11.10
N LYS A 17 6.27 0.14 -11.03
CA LYS A 17 6.94 -1.00 -10.41
C LYS A 17 7.26 -0.69 -8.96
N MET A 18 6.66 -1.47 -8.08
CA MET A 18 6.87 -1.46 -6.64
C MET A 18 7.93 -2.52 -6.31
N THR A 19 8.98 -2.16 -5.58
CA THR A 19 10.11 -3.05 -5.29
C THR A 19 10.49 -2.96 -3.82
N VAL A 20 10.46 -4.08 -3.10
CA VAL A 20 10.98 -4.16 -1.73
C VAL A 20 12.43 -4.59 -1.78
N VAL A 21 13.28 -3.81 -1.12
CA VAL A 21 14.70 -4.07 -0.96
C VAL A 21 14.98 -4.40 0.51
N ASP A 22 15.69 -5.51 0.74
CA ASP A 22 16.16 -5.91 2.04
C ASP A 22 17.23 -4.92 2.54
N GLY A 23 17.01 -4.33 3.71
CA GLY A 23 17.89 -3.29 4.24
C GLY A 23 19.28 -3.78 4.62
N GLY A 24 19.41 -5.06 4.96
CA GLY A 24 20.68 -5.65 5.41
C GLY A 24 21.63 -5.97 4.25
N SER A 25 21.08 -6.52 3.16
CA SER A 25 21.83 -7.04 2.01
C SER A 25 21.75 -6.14 0.78
N GLY A 26 20.77 -5.24 0.69
CA GLY A 26 20.46 -4.46 -0.50
C GLY A 26 19.85 -5.28 -1.64
N SER A 27 19.45 -6.52 -1.39
CA SER A 27 18.87 -7.40 -2.41
C SER A 27 17.37 -7.13 -2.61
N ILE A 28 16.89 -7.28 -3.83
CA ILE A 28 15.45 -7.23 -4.12
C ILE A 28 14.80 -8.50 -3.60
N VAL A 29 13.84 -8.37 -2.69
CA VAL A 29 13.10 -9.50 -2.10
C VAL A 29 11.68 -9.62 -2.61
N TRP A 30 11.14 -8.56 -3.22
CA TRP A 30 9.84 -8.57 -3.87
C TRP A 30 9.76 -7.48 -4.94
N SER A 31 9.07 -7.74 -6.04
CA SER A 31 8.78 -6.73 -7.05
C SER A 31 7.47 -7.04 -7.75
N TYR A 32 6.66 -6.01 -8.02
CA TYR A 32 5.42 -6.15 -8.77
C TYR A 32 5.06 -4.87 -9.52
N SER A 33 4.56 -5.02 -10.74
CA SER A 33 4.12 -3.90 -11.57
C SER A 33 2.61 -3.75 -11.51
N ILE A 34 2.15 -2.53 -11.19
CA ILE A 34 0.76 -2.22 -10.88
C ILE A 34 0.31 -0.94 -11.61
N PRO A 35 -0.93 -0.88 -12.13
CA PRO A 35 -1.47 0.36 -12.68
C PRO A 35 -1.49 1.48 -11.62
N CYS A 36 -0.90 2.61 -11.95
CA CYS A 36 -0.86 3.80 -11.10
C CYS A 36 -0.46 5.04 -11.93
N HIS A 37 -1.45 5.85 -12.30
CA HIS A 37 -1.26 7.10 -13.02
C HIS A 37 -0.95 8.30 -12.09
N MET A 38 -0.92 8.11 -10.77
CA MET A 38 -0.47 9.16 -9.86
C MET A 38 1.02 9.45 -10.08
N LYS A 39 1.40 10.69 -10.40
CA LYS A 39 2.79 11.07 -10.66
C LYS A 39 3.72 10.80 -9.48
N GLU A 40 3.35 11.27 -8.30
CA GLU A 40 4.04 11.01 -7.04
C GLU A 40 3.04 10.43 -6.05
N THR A 41 3.38 9.31 -5.43
CA THR A 41 2.59 8.74 -4.34
C THR A 41 3.47 8.54 -3.14
N PRO A 42 3.06 9.04 -1.95
CA PRO A 42 3.81 8.75 -0.76
C PRO A 42 3.67 7.25 -0.46
N THR A 43 4.82 6.61 -0.26
CA THR A 43 4.94 5.27 0.31
C THR A 43 5.45 5.38 1.72
N THR A 44 4.96 4.51 2.58
CA THR A 44 5.43 4.44 3.95
C THR A 44 5.57 2.99 4.39
N SER A 45 6.31 2.78 5.46
CA SER A 45 6.53 1.49 6.07
C SER A 45 6.25 1.56 7.56
N ALA A 46 5.75 0.47 8.12
CA ALA A 46 5.58 0.32 9.57
C ALA A 46 6.31 -0.94 10.04
N ILE A 47 6.83 -0.91 11.26
CA ILE A 47 7.48 -2.08 11.86
C ILE A 47 6.45 -2.88 12.66
N THR A 48 6.46 -4.19 12.48
CA THR A 48 5.67 -5.13 13.26
C THR A 48 6.51 -5.76 14.37
N SER A 49 5.88 -6.28 15.42
CA SER A 49 6.56 -6.85 16.59
C SER A 49 7.43 -8.08 16.27
N ASP A 50 7.19 -8.74 15.14
CA ASP A 50 8.05 -9.81 14.60
C ASP A 50 9.25 -9.26 13.80
N GLN A 51 9.54 -7.95 13.94
CA GLN A 51 10.65 -7.23 13.35
C GLN A 51 10.66 -7.26 11.81
N LYS A 52 9.46 -7.23 11.22
CA LYS A 52 9.28 -7.11 9.78
C LYS A 52 8.75 -5.73 9.43
N SER A 53 9.18 -5.23 8.28
CA SER A 53 8.61 -4.02 7.70
C SER A 53 7.39 -4.40 6.88
N VAL A 54 6.26 -3.77 7.13
CA VAL A 54 5.10 -3.80 6.23
C VAL A 54 5.07 -2.52 5.41
N PHE A 55 4.60 -2.61 4.18
CA PHE A 55 4.68 -1.50 3.23
C PHE A 55 3.29 -1.08 2.80
N LEU A 56 3.05 0.24 2.81
CA LEU A 56 1.81 0.83 2.35
C LEU A 56 2.07 1.70 1.13
N PHE A 57 1.24 1.53 0.11
CA PHE A 57 1.33 2.30 -1.13
C PHE A 57 -0.04 2.48 -1.78
N TRP A 58 -0.17 3.57 -2.53
CA TRP A 58 -1.37 3.87 -3.32
C TRP A 58 -1.17 3.40 -4.77
N ALA A 59 -2.18 2.76 -5.33
CA ALA A 59 -2.24 2.36 -6.73
C ALA A 59 -3.70 2.28 -7.20
N GLU A 60 -3.94 2.07 -8.49
CA GLU A 60 -5.30 1.84 -8.98
C GLU A 60 -5.84 0.48 -8.59
N ALA A 61 -7.17 0.32 -8.69
CA ALA A 61 -7.86 -0.91 -8.33
C ALA A 61 -7.33 -2.11 -9.14
N LEU A 62 -6.77 -3.09 -8.44
CA LEU A 62 -6.46 -4.40 -9.00
C LEU A 62 -7.75 -5.21 -9.17
N THR A 63 -8.36 -5.17 -10.36
CA THR A 63 -9.47 -6.07 -10.69
C THR A 63 -8.93 -7.34 -11.35
N ALA A 64 -9.64 -8.47 -11.20
CA ALA A 64 -9.25 -9.74 -11.85
C ALA A 64 -9.14 -9.63 -13.39
N ALA A 65 -9.81 -8.63 -13.98
CA ALA A 65 -9.81 -8.33 -15.41
C ALA A 65 -8.68 -7.38 -15.86
N SER A 66 -8.20 -6.46 -15.01
CA SER A 66 -7.12 -5.51 -15.38
C SER A 66 -5.74 -6.16 -15.52
N LEU A 67 -5.62 -7.43 -15.14
CA LEU A 67 -4.43 -8.25 -15.32
C LEU A 67 -4.36 -8.92 -16.72
N SER A 68 -5.27 -8.58 -17.63
CA SER A 68 -5.36 -9.16 -18.98
C SER A 68 -6.13 -8.25 -19.94
N SER A 69 -5.60 -7.07 -20.28
CA SER A 69 -5.99 -6.38 -21.51
C SER A 69 -5.09 -5.18 -21.78
N ASP A 70 -4.28 -5.34 -22.82
CA ASP A 70 -3.83 -4.27 -23.70
C ASP A 70 -5.04 -3.89 -24.56
N ASP A 71 -5.71 -2.77 -24.26
CA ASP A 71 -6.55 -2.09 -25.25
C ASP A 71 -6.78 -0.61 -24.91
N SER A 72 -6.97 0.13 -25.98
CA SER A 72 -6.63 1.54 -26.19
C SER A 72 -7.76 2.54 -25.93
N SER A 73 -7.34 3.82 -25.84
CA SER A 73 -8.08 5.02 -26.27
C SER A 73 -9.20 5.58 -25.37
N GLY A 74 -8.99 6.82 -24.92
CA GLY A 74 -10.04 7.77 -24.55
C GLY A 74 -9.80 8.40 -23.18
N ALA A 75 -9.78 9.73 -23.10
CA ALA A 75 -9.58 10.48 -21.87
C ALA A 75 -10.61 10.12 -20.78
N GLU A 76 -10.20 9.30 -19.81
CA GLU A 76 -10.93 8.98 -18.58
C GLU A 76 -10.07 9.46 -17.40
N PRO A 77 -10.62 10.14 -16.38
CA PRO A 77 -9.82 10.65 -15.28
C PRO A 77 -9.36 9.46 -14.41
N PRO A 78 -8.06 9.28 -14.13
CA PRO A 78 -7.65 8.24 -13.19
C PRO A 78 -7.96 8.76 -11.79
N GLY A 79 -9.13 8.39 -11.29
CA GLY A 79 -9.75 9.04 -10.14
C GLY A 79 -10.11 8.12 -9.01
N LEU A 80 -9.72 6.84 -9.00
CA LEU A 80 -9.92 5.96 -7.84
C LEU A 80 -8.65 5.18 -7.54
N TYR A 81 -8.05 5.50 -6.39
CA TYR A 81 -6.84 4.88 -5.91
C TYR A 81 -7.13 4.14 -4.62
N HIS A 82 -6.50 2.98 -4.48
CA HIS A 82 -6.61 2.08 -3.36
C HIS A 82 -5.32 2.08 -2.57
N LEU A 83 -5.44 2.04 -1.24
CA LEU A 83 -4.35 1.87 -0.31
C LEU A 83 -4.11 0.38 -0.12
N TYR A 84 -2.99 -0.10 -0.60
CA TYR A 84 -2.57 -1.48 -0.43
C TYR A 84 -1.56 -1.60 0.71
N LEU A 85 -1.66 -2.70 1.46
CA LEU A 85 -0.62 -3.15 2.39
C LEU A 85 -0.01 -4.48 1.93
N LEU A 86 1.31 -4.49 1.85
CA LEU A 86 2.13 -5.69 1.61
C LEU A 86 2.81 -6.12 2.92
N HIS A 87 2.57 -7.37 3.31
CA HIS A 87 3.31 -8.01 4.39
C HIS A 87 4.31 -9.01 3.81
N PRO A 88 5.64 -8.91 4.06
CA PRO A 88 6.65 -9.79 3.42
C PRO A 88 6.47 -11.28 3.66
N ALA A 89 5.78 -11.68 4.73
CA ALA A 89 5.41 -13.08 4.96
C ALA A 89 4.43 -13.65 3.91
N PHE A 90 3.70 -12.80 3.19
CA PHE A 90 2.75 -13.16 2.15
C PHE A 90 3.00 -12.33 0.89
N PRO A 91 4.13 -12.57 0.18
CA PRO A 91 4.55 -11.73 -0.95
C PRO A 91 3.58 -11.78 -2.13
N SER A 92 2.64 -12.72 -2.15
CA SER A 92 1.65 -12.85 -3.22
C SER A 92 0.28 -12.28 -2.91
N ILE A 93 0.17 -11.56 -1.80
CA ILE A 93 -1.09 -11.03 -1.30
C ILE A 93 -0.90 -9.56 -0.96
N LEU A 94 -1.78 -8.73 -1.52
CA LEU A 94 -1.99 -7.37 -1.07
C LEU A 94 -3.30 -7.31 -0.29
N LEU A 95 -3.32 -6.48 0.75
CA LEU A 95 -4.55 -6.12 1.46
C LEU A 95 -5.02 -4.77 0.96
N ASP A 96 -6.21 -4.72 0.37
CA ASP A 96 -6.90 -3.49 -0.01
C ASP A 96 -7.60 -2.92 1.24
N LEU A 97 -7.10 -1.78 1.72
CA LEU A 97 -7.47 -1.22 3.01
C LEU A 97 -8.48 -0.07 2.93
N SER A 98 -8.38 0.75 1.89
CA SER A 98 -9.17 1.98 1.73
C SER A 98 -9.04 2.50 0.30
N ASN A 99 -9.89 3.43 -0.09
CA ASN A 99 -9.81 4.09 -1.39
C ASN A 99 -10.00 5.60 -1.29
N THR A 100 -9.57 6.31 -2.32
CA THR A 100 -9.76 7.74 -2.45
C THR A 100 -9.82 8.16 -3.91
N THR A 101 -10.55 9.25 -4.16
CA THR A 101 -10.59 9.91 -5.47
C THR A 101 -9.77 11.19 -5.53
N GLY A 102 -9.27 11.66 -4.39
CA GLY A 102 -8.42 12.83 -4.31
C GLY A 102 -6.95 12.50 -4.62
N ILE A 103 -6.18 13.54 -4.95
CA ILE A 103 -4.73 13.42 -5.08
C ILE A 103 -4.15 13.27 -3.68
N VAL A 104 -3.47 12.17 -3.42
CA VAL A 104 -2.71 11.95 -2.19
C VAL A 104 -1.44 12.77 -2.24
N THR A 105 -1.31 13.74 -1.34
CA THR A 105 -0.17 14.67 -1.31
C THR A 105 0.82 14.39 -0.19
N ALA A 106 0.38 13.71 0.87
CA ALA A 106 1.23 13.26 1.96
C ALA A 106 0.56 12.09 2.68
N SER A 107 1.37 11.20 3.25
CA SER A 107 0.91 10.19 4.17
C SER A 107 1.99 9.81 5.17
N GLU A 108 1.57 9.29 6.32
CA GLU A 108 2.47 8.87 7.39
C GLU A 108 1.83 7.75 8.22
N VAL A 109 2.65 6.90 8.84
CA VAL A 109 2.19 5.94 9.85
C VAL A 109 2.52 6.46 11.24
N GLY A 110 1.50 6.60 12.08
CA GLY A 110 1.68 6.82 13.51
C GLY A 110 1.51 5.53 14.30
N ILE A 111 2.38 5.31 15.29
CA ILE A 111 2.30 4.18 16.21
C ILE A 111 1.58 4.62 17.49
N ASN A 112 0.71 3.74 17.99
CA ASN A 112 0.16 3.82 19.33
C ASN A 112 0.77 2.71 20.18
N ASP A 113 1.79 3.07 20.93
CA ASP A 113 2.60 2.14 21.69
C ASP A 113 1.84 1.44 22.82
N ILE A 114 0.82 2.09 23.38
CA ILE A 114 0.00 1.56 24.47
C ILE A 114 -0.84 0.37 23.96
N TRP A 115 -1.42 0.52 22.79
CA TRP A 115 -2.31 -0.50 22.21
C TRP A 115 -1.60 -1.42 21.21
N LYS A 116 -0.31 -1.16 20.94
CA LYS A 116 0.49 -1.80 19.88
C LYS A 116 -0.24 -1.80 18.54
N ASP A 117 -0.90 -0.69 18.27
CA ASP A 117 -1.64 -0.42 17.05
C ASP A 117 -0.91 0.65 16.23
N ALA A 118 -1.26 0.77 14.96
CA ALA A 118 -0.81 1.82 14.08
C ALA A 118 -1.99 2.46 13.37
N PHE A 119 -1.83 3.70 12.96
CA PHE A 119 -2.79 4.41 12.15
C PHE A 119 -2.09 5.04 10.96
N TYR A 120 -2.75 4.97 9.81
CA TYR A 120 -2.30 5.63 8.60
C TYR A 120 -3.02 6.96 8.45
N VAL A 121 -2.25 8.04 8.40
CA VAL A 121 -2.76 9.38 8.15
C VAL A 121 -2.52 9.69 6.69
N THR A 122 -3.54 10.19 5.99
CA THR A 122 -3.41 10.63 4.60
C THR A 122 -3.96 12.03 4.44
N ARG A 123 -3.26 12.84 3.65
CA ARG A 123 -3.71 14.15 3.21
C ARG A 123 -4.04 14.10 1.73
N THR A 124 -5.31 14.31 1.39
CA THR A 124 -5.78 14.36 0.01
C THR A 124 -6.24 15.76 -0.36
N THR A 125 -6.12 16.08 -1.64
CA THR A 125 -6.61 17.32 -2.24
C THR A 125 -7.61 16.97 -3.34
N GLY A 126 -8.80 17.57 -3.28
CA GLY A 126 -9.81 17.44 -4.32
C GLY A 126 -9.38 18.17 -5.60
N MET A 127 -9.71 17.60 -6.75
CA MET A 127 -9.53 18.26 -8.05
C MET A 127 -10.81 19.04 -8.41
N SER A 128 -10.68 20.36 -8.63
CA SER A 128 -11.72 21.10 -9.33
C SER A 128 -11.81 20.62 -10.79
N PRO A 129 -12.99 20.61 -11.42
CA PRO A 129 -13.10 20.55 -12.88
C PRO A 129 -12.29 21.67 -13.58
N GLU A 130 -12.00 22.77 -12.89
CA GLU A 130 -11.16 23.87 -13.40
C GLU A 130 -9.65 23.71 -13.11
N GLY A 131 -9.22 22.55 -12.57
CA GLY A 131 -7.79 22.23 -12.35
C GLY A 131 -7.16 22.87 -11.11
N HIS A 132 -7.93 23.56 -10.27
CA HIS A 132 -7.45 24.15 -9.02
C HIS A 132 -7.70 23.23 -7.80
N PRO A 133 -6.79 23.20 -6.80
CA PRO A 133 -7.03 22.55 -5.51
C PRO A 133 -8.24 23.16 -4.80
N THR A 134 -9.28 22.38 -4.51
CA THR A 134 -10.55 22.92 -3.96
C THR A 134 -10.77 22.62 -2.49
N SER A 135 -10.43 21.43 -2.03
CA SER A 135 -10.64 21.01 -0.64
C SER A 135 -9.50 20.14 -0.15
N LEU A 136 -9.10 20.36 1.09
CA LEU A 136 -8.08 19.57 1.76
C LEU A 136 -8.75 18.64 2.76
N VAL A 137 -8.55 17.34 2.59
CA VAL A 137 -9.08 16.33 3.51
C VAL A 137 -7.91 15.62 4.18
N VAL A 138 -7.96 15.54 5.51
CA VAL A 138 -7.05 14.71 6.29
C VAL A 138 -7.86 13.55 6.83
N SER A 139 -7.47 12.33 6.48
CA SER A 139 -8.10 11.10 6.96
C SER A 139 -7.14 10.33 7.85
N LYS A 140 -7.71 9.61 8.81
CA LYS A 140 -6.99 8.69 9.70
C LYS A 140 -7.66 7.32 9.62
N LEU A 141 -6.87 6.30 9.32
CA LEU A 141 -7.29 4.91 9.24
C LEU A 141 -6.59 4.09 10.33
N SER A 142 -7.34 3.38 11.19
CA SER A 142 -6.72 2.39 12.09
C SER A 142 -6.26 1.20 11.25
N LEU A 143 -4.95 0.88 11.31
CA LEU A 143 -4.40 -0.24 10.58
C LEU A 143 -4.88 -1.56 11.14
N ARG A 144 -5.01 -1.72 12.47
CA ARG A 144 -5.59 -2.94 13.04
C ARG A 144 -7.00 -3.19 12.56
N TRP A 145 -7.85 -2.17 12.49
CA TRP A 145 -9.20 -2.33 11.94
C TRP A 145 -9.13 -2.65 10.44
N ALA A 146 -8.32 -1.92 9.67
CA ALA A 146 -8.20 -2.11 8.22
C ALA A 146 -7.65 -3.50 7.86
N LEU A 147 -6.73 -4.07 8.65
CA LEU A 147 -6.24 -5.44 8.44
C LEU A 147 -7.33 -6.50 8.64
N MET A 148 -8.36 -6.20 9.45
CA MET A 148 -9.45 -7.14 9.72
C MET A 148 -10.58 -7.08 8.69
N GLU A 149 -10.82 -5.89 8.13
CA GLU A 149 -11.89 -5.63 7.14
C GLU A 149 -11.39 -5.56 5.69
N GLY A 150 -10.07 -5.42 5.51
CA GLY A 150 -9.43 -5.28 4.21
C GLY A 150 -9.67 -6.47 3.29
N GLN A 151 -9.78 -6.18 2.00
CA GLN A 151 -10.01 -7.21 0.99
C GLN A 151 -8.68 -7.82 0.54
N MET A 152 -8.66 -9.14 0.42
CA MET A 152 -7.48 -9.87 -0.05
C MET A 152 -7.41 -9.79 -1.59
N VAL A 153 -6.31 -9.26 -2.10
CA VAL A 153 -5.99 -9.25 -3.53
C VAL A 153 -4.82 -10.19 -3.79
N GLN A 154 -5.09 -11.29 -4.50
CA GLN A 154 -4.07 -12.26 -4.88
C GLN A 154 -3.33 -11.78 -6.13
N LEU A 155 -2.01 -11.68 -6.05
CA LEU A 155 -1.15 -11.40 -7.20
C LEU A 155 -1.04 -12.66 -8.08
N LYS A 156 -0.96 -12.47 -9.41
CA LYS A 156 -1.13 -13.55 -10.41
C LYS A 156 -0.05 -14.64 -10.41
N GLU A 157 0.94 -14.57 -9.52
CA GLU A 157 1.99 -15.58 -9.38
C GLU A 157 2.16 -15.96 -7.91
N THR A 158 1.83 -17.21 -7.58
CA THR A 158 2.53 -18.11 -6.65
C THR A 158 1.57 -19.09 -5.95
N THR A 159 2.02 -20.33 -5.86
CA THR A 159 1.55 -21.36 -4.95
C THR A 159 2.48 -21.41 -3.73
N PRO A 160 2.00 -21.76 -2.52
CA PRO A 160 0.63 -22.16 -2.18
C PRO A 160 -0.26 -20.97 -1.80
N LYS A 161 -1.54 -21.08 -2.14
CA LYS A 161 -2.58 -20.12 -1.72
C LYS A 161 -2.82 -20.30 -0.23
N ILE A 162 -2.42 -19.33 0.59
CA ILE A 162 -2.81 -19.32 2.01
C ILE A 162 -4.33 -19.29 2.13
N GLY A 163 -4.88 -20.09 3.03
CA GLY A 163 -6.32 -20.05 3.30
C GLY A 163 -6.72 -18.72 3.95
N ARG A 164 -7.87 -18.16 3.57
CA ARG A 164 -8.43 -16.94 4.17
C ARG A 164 -8.45 -16.97 5.71
N GLY A 165 -8.74 -18.13 6.31
CA GLY A 165 -8.75 -18.31 7.76
C GLY A 165 -7.36 -18.24 8.41
N GLU A 166 -6.34 -18.76 7.72
CA GLU A 166 -4.95 -18.70 8.19
C GLU A 166 -4.41 -17.27 8.08
N LEU A 167 -4.68 -16.59 6.97
CA LEU A 167 -4.35 -15.17 6.80
C LEU A 167 -5.01 -14.33 7.89
N ARG A 168 -6.33 -14.47 8.11
CA ARG A 168 -7.04 -13.71 9.15
C ARG A 168 -6.47 -13.98 10.56
N ARG A 169 -6.06 -15.21 10.85
CA ARG A 169 -5.38 -15.56 12.10
C ARG A 169 -4.01 -14.91 12.21
N PHE A 170 -3.27 -14.79 11.11
CA PHE A 170 -2.01 -14.07 11.09
C PHE A 170 -2.22 -12.58 11.32
N LEU A 171 -3.11 -11.94 10.55
CA LEU A 171 -3.37 -10.50 10.61
C LEU A 171 -3.85 -10.06 11.99
N SER A 172 -4.67 -10.88 12.67
CA SER A 172 -5.15 -10.56 14.03
C SER A 172 -4.05 -10.56 15.10
N ARG A 173 -2.87 -11.11 14.79
CA ARG A 173 -1.70 -11.17 15.67
C ARG A 173 -0.66 -10.09 15.35
N ILE A 174 -0.82 -9.37 14.23
CA ILE A 174 0.04 -8.25 13.90
C ILE A 174 -0.07 -7.21 15.00
N LYS A 175 1.09 -6.77 15.49
CA LYS A 175 1.25 -5.68 16.43
C LYS A 175 2.26 -4.73 15.84
N PHE A 176 1.97 -3.45 15.88
CA PHE A 176 2.87 -2.43 15.39
C PHE A 176 3.72 -1.88 16.53
N VAL A 177 4.96 -1.55 16.22
CA VAL A 177 5.94 -1.01 17.17
C VAL A 177 6.66 0.17 16.56
N ASP A 178 7.13 1.08 17.42
CA ASP A 178 7.95 2.19 16.97
C ASP A 178 9.25 1.73 16.34
N SER A 179 9.69 2.49 15.33
CA SER A 179 11.01 2.30 14.78
C SER A 179 12.06 2.58 15.84
N PRO A 180 13.08 1.72 16.02
CA PRO A 180 14.16 1.98 16.96
C PRO A 180 15.00 3.21 16.60
N TYR A 181 14.75 3.83 15.43
CA TYR A 181 15.40 5.05 14.95
C TYR A 181 14.37 6.17 14.79
N GLN A 182 13.90 6.74 15.91
CA GLN A 182 13.39 8.11 15.92
C GLN A 182 14.60 9.00 16.24
N ILE A 183 15.08 9.78 15.26
CA ILE A 183 16.11 10.83 15.45
C ILE A 183 15.38 12.17 15.53
#